data_AF-A0A963MS44-F1
#
_entry.id   AF-A0A963MS44-F1
#
_cell.length_a   1.000
_cell.length_b   1.000
_cell.length_c   1.000
_cell.angle_alpha   90.00
_cell.angle_beta   90.00
_cell.angle_gamma   90.00
#
_symmetry.space_group_name_H-M   'P 1'
#
loop_
_entity.id
_entity.type
_entity.pdbx_description
1 polymer ?
#
loop_
_entity_poly.entity_id
_entity_poly.type
_entity_poly.pdbx_seq_one_letter_code
_entity_poly.pdbx_strand_id
1 'polypeptide(L)'
;MSTRILLLIVVGLILAGCDEAGQQETRSLKEILNLNSERVVRNFDPDQIKRGESVFQANCENCHGKNASGTTDWRTPTADGKFPPPPLNGTAHAWHHSTAVLKKTILKGGPPEFSTMPAWENILTEQQVDDVIVWIKSLWPDEIYTTWYHNFEDK
;
A
#
# COMPACT_ATOMS: atom_id res chain seq x y z
N MET A 1 -65.67 -12.25 -56.70
CA MET A 1 -64.37 -12.89 -57.02
C MET A 1 -63.31 -11.80 -57.09
N SER A 2 -62.51 -11.71 -56.03
CA SER A 2 -61.27 -10.95 -55.79
C SER A 2 -61.13 -9.51 -56.31
N THR A 3 -61.39 -8.54 -55.43
CA THR A 3 -61.00 -7.13 -55.54
C THR A 3 -59.48 -6.98 -55.29
N ARG A 4 -58.75 -6.44 -56.26
CA ARG A 4 -57.40 -5.89 -56.04
C ARG A 4 -57.56 -4.42 -55.62
N ILE A 5 -57.17 -4.09 -54.39
CA ILE A 5 -56.96 -2.70 -53.97
C ILE A 5 -55.47 -2.56 -53.68
N LEU A 6 -54.77 -1.87 -54.57
CA LEU A 6 -53.46 -1.32 -54.35
C LEU A 6 -53.58 0.18 -54.59
N LEU A 7 -53.46 1.00 -53.55
CA LEU A 7 -53.05 2.39 -53.68
C LEU A 7 -52.45 2.88 -52.36
N LEU A 8 -51.17 3.19 -52.47
CA LEU A 8 -50.22 3.66 -51.46
C LEU A 8 -50.54 5.10 -51.05
N ILE A 9 -50.58 5.40 -49.74
CA ILE A 9 -50.18 6.72 -49.23
C ILE A 9 -49.33 6.54 -47.97
N VAL A 10 -48.18 7.18 -48.03
CA VAL A 10 -47.05 7.29 -47.09
C VAL A 10 -47.47 7.87 -45.74
N VAL A 11 -46.99 7.27 -44.64
CA VAL A 11 -46.90 7.97 -43.35
C VAL A 11 -45.53 7.71 -42.72
N GLY A 12 -44.67 8.73 -42.81
CA GLY A 12 -43.88 9.30 -41.71
C GLY A 12 -42.93 8.41 -40.91
N LEU A 13 -41.63 8.70 -41.06
CA LEU A 13 -40.56 8.46 -40.09
C LEU A 13 -40.98 8.69 -38.63
N ILE A 14 -40.62 7.77 -37.73
CA ILE A 14 -40.10 8.12 -36.40
C ILE A 14 -38.90 7.21 -36.10
N LEU A 15 -37.72 7.80 -36.12
CA LEU A 15 -36.50 7.31 -35.49
C LEU A 15 -36.60 7.57 -33.98
N ALA A 16 -36.47 6.52 -33.18
CA ALA A 16 -36.07 6.52 -31.77
C ALA A 16 -35.66 5.06 -31.45
N GLY A 17 -34.37 4.71 -31.38
CA GLY A 17 -33.48 4.96 -30.23
C GLY A 17 -33.54 3.74 -29.28
N CYS A 18 -32.48 3.16 -28.71
CA CYS A 18 -31.06 3.51 -28.61
C CYS A 18 -30.24 2.24 -28.31
N ASP A 19 -29.16 2.05 -29.06
CA ASP A 19 -27.80 1.77 -28.61
C ASP A 19 -27.58 0.92 -27.32
N GLU A 20 -27.47 -0.41 -27.47
CA GLU A 20 -27.00 -1.33 -26.41
C GLU A 20 -25.48 -1.57 -26.44
N ALA A 21 -24.71 -0.78 -27.21
CA ALA A 21 -23.26 -0.95 -27.32
C ALA A 21 -22.44 -0.17 -26.25
N GLY A 22 -23.06 0.74 -25.48
CA GLY A 22 -22.38 1.63 -24.51
C GLY A 22 -22.37 1.17 -23.04
N GLN A 23 -23.09 0.09 -22.69
CA GLN A 23 -23.22 -0.35 -21.29
C GLN A 23 -22.02 -1.15 -20.76
N GLN A 24 -21.26 -1.80 -21.64
CA GLN A 24 -20.15 -2.65 -21.20
C GLN A 24 -18.86 -1.85 -20.93
N GLU A 25 -18.63 -0.78 -21.67
CA GLU A 25 -17.45 0.09 -21.53
C GLU A 25 -17.55 1.00 -20.29
N THR A 26 -18.76 1.48 -19.99
CA THR A 26 -19.04 2.34 -18.83
C THR A 26 -19.04 1.61 -17.49
N ARG A 27 -19.36 0.31 -17.47
CA ARG A 27 -19.30 -0.53 -16.27
C ARG A 27 -17.85 -0.75 -15.82
N SER A 28 -16.96 -1.08 -16.77
CA SER A 28 -15.53 -1.28 -16.52
C SER A 28 -14.84 -0.02 -15.98
N LEU A 29 -15.12 1.15 -16.58
CA LEU A 29 -14.55 2.42 -16.10
C LEU A 29 -15.02 2.79 -14.69
N LYS A 30 -16.30 2.58 -14.36
CA LYS A 30 -16.78 2.78 -12.99
C LYS A 30 -16.18 1.78 -12.01
N GLU A 31 -15.96 0.54 -12.41
CA GLU A 31 -15.29 -0.49 -11.58
C GLU A 31 -13.83 -0.13 -11.31
N ILE A 32 -13.10 0.36 -12.33
CA ILE A 32 -11.72 0.86 -12.20
C ILE A 32 -11.68 2.11 -11.29
N LEU A 33 -12.64 3.01 -11.42
CA LEU A 33 -12.75 4.18 -10.55
C LEU A 33 -13.14 3.80 -9.11
N ASN A 34 -13.91 2.71 -8.92
CA ASN A 34 -14.25 2.18 -7.60
C ASN A 34 -13.10 1.42 -6.93
N LEU A 35 -12.22 0.74 -7.69
CA LEU A 35 -10.97 0.18 -7.16
C LEU A 35 -10.07 1.28 -6.58
N ASN A 36 -10.06 2.46 -7.21
CA ASN A 36 -9.38 3.64 -6.65
C ASN A 36 -10.09 4.23 -5.42
N SER A 37 -11.36 3.85 -5.17
CA SER A 37 -12.15 4.27 -4.02
C SER A 37 -11.91 3.42 -2.75
N GLU A 38 -11.19 2.31 -2.85
CA GLU A 38 -10.75 1.52 -1.68
C GLU A 38 -9.44 2.04 -1.05
N ARG A 39 -8.83 3.07 -1.64
CA ARG A 39 -7.60 3.66 -1.11
C ARG A 39 -7.88 4.34 0.23
N VAL A 40 -7.28 3.82 1.30
CA VAL A 40 -7.38 4.41 2.64
C VAL A 40 -6.70 5.78 2.65
N VAL A 41 -7.42 6.81 3.12
CA VAL A 41 -6.85 8.15 3.31
C VAL A 41 -5.83 8.10 4.45
N ARG A 42 -4.56 8.44 4.14
CA ARG A 42 -3.49 8.52 5.14
C ARG A 42 -3.56 9.85 5.87
N ASN A 43 -3.96 9.84 7.13
CA ASN A 43 -3.96 11.04 7.98
C ASN A 43 -2.69 11.12 8.84
N PHE A 44 -1.52 11.08 8.21
CA PHE A 44 -0.25 11.24 8.92
C PHE A 44 0.06 12.71 9.16
N ASP A 45 0.50 13.03 10.38
CA ASP A 45 1.02 14.35 10.72
C ASP A 45 2.35 14.60 9.95
N PRO A 46 2.45 15.64 9.10
CA PRO A 46 3.68 15.97 8.39
C PRO A 46 4.88 16.21 9.30
N ASP A 47 4.67 16.79 10.49
CA ASP A 47 5.76 17.03 11.44
C ASP A 47 6.24 15.71 12.05
N GLN A 48 5.32 14.76 12.29
CA GLN A 48 5.67 13.41 12.71
C GLN A 48 6.51 12.68 11.66
N ILE A 49 6.14 12.76 10.37
CA ILE A 49 6.92 12.17 9.28
C ILE A 49 8.34 12.74 9.28
N LYS A 50 8.49 14.07 9.42
CA LYS A 50 9.80 14.74 9.42
C LYS A 50 10.68 14.34 10.61
N ARG A 51 10.09 14.22 11.81
CA ARG A 51 10.81 13.72 13.00
C ARG A 51 11.23 12.27 12.79
N GLY A 52 10.33 11.43 12.27
CA GLY A 52 10.59 10.02 11.98
C GLY A 52 11.72 9.82 10.96
N GLU A 53 11.73 10.63 9.90
CA GLU A 53 12.81 10.64 8.92
C GLU A 53 14.16 10.94 9.58
N SER A 54 14.20 11.98 10.41
CA SER A 54 15.42 12.42 11.08
C SER A 54 15.96 11.34 12.02
N VAL A 55 15.07 10.67 12.77
CA VAL A 55 15.45 9.54 13.63
C VAL A 55 15.94 8.36 12.80
N PHE A 56 15.25 8.02 11.69
CA PHE A 56 15.66 6.91 10.83
C PHE A 56 17.03 7.16 10.20
N GLN A 57 17.28 8.35 9.66
CA GLN A 57 18.56 8.72 9.05
C GLN A 57 19.71 8.63 10.06
N ALA A 58 19.48 9.07 11.30
CA ALA A 58 20.51 9.06 12.34
C ALA A 58 20.81 7.65 12.90
N ASN A 59 19.84 6.74 12.89
CA ASN A 59 19.91 5.50 13.68
C ASN A 59 19.78 4.20 12.85
N CYS A 60 19.00 4.22 11.78
CA CYS A 60 18.58 3.02 11.06
C CYS A 60 19.18 2.92 9.65
N GLU A 61 19.40 4.06 9.00
CA GLU A 61 19.81 4.14 7.59
C GLU A 61 21.13 3.42 7.30
N ASN A 62 22.09 3.44 8.23
CA ASN A 62 23.39 2.78 8.02
C ASN A 62 23.26 1.28 7.70
N CYS A 63 22.19 0.63 8.18
CA CYS A 63 21.92 -0.78 7.92
C CYS A 63 20.76 -0.96 6.91
N HIS A 64 19.67 -0.21 7.07
CA HIS A 64 18.47 -0.36 6.24
C HIS A 64 18.48 0.48 4.97
N GLY A 65 19.57 1.20 4.67
CA GLY A 65 19.73 2.01 3.47
C GLY A 65 18.86 3.26 3.45
N LYS A 66 19.22 4.17 2.55
CA LYS A 66 18.47 5.41 2.31
C LYS A 66 17.04 5.08 1.87
N ASN A 67 16.06 5.84 2.34
CA ASN A 67 14.64 5.59 2.09
C ASN A 67 14.22 4.16 2.45
N ALA A 68 14.87 3.57 3.46
CA ALA A 68 14.64 2.21 3.93
C ALA A 68 14.66 1.14 2.82
N SER A 69 15.57 1.27 1.86
CA SER A 69 15.71 0.37 0.71
C SER A 69 16.25 -1.02 1.04
N GLY A 70 16.79 -1.22 2.25
CA GLY A 70 17.47 -2.43 2.67
C GLY A 70 18.82 -2.62 1.98
N THR A 71 19.36 -3.83 2.12
CA THR A 71 20.56 -4.28 1.41
C THR A 71 20.22 -5.19 0.24
N THR A 72 21.15 -5.34 -0.71
CA THR A 72 21.08 -6.40 -1.72
C THR A 72 21.11 -7.78 -1.06
N ASP A 73 20.53 -8.78 -1.72
CA ASP A 73 20.49 -10.18 -1.28
C ASP A 73 20.00 -10.39 0.16
N TRP A 74 19.14 -9.50 0.67
CA TRP A 74 18.58 -9.58 2.04
C TRP A 74 17.83 -10.89 2.34
N ARG A 75 17.48 -11.67 1.32
CA ARG A 75 16.85 -12.99 1.42
C ARG A 75 17.83 -14.15 1.56
N THR A 76 19.13 -13.90 1.37
CA THR A 76 20.17 -14.92 1.49
C THR A 76 20.86 -14.75 2.84
N PRO A 77 20.85 -15.79 3.70
CA PRO A 77 21.56 -15.72 4.96
C PRO A 77 23.07 -15.63 4.72
N THR A 78 23.78 -14.90 5.59
CA THR A 78 25.24 -14.87 5.54
C THR A 78 25.84 -16.17 6.08
N ALA A 79 27.17 -16.28 6.07
CA ALA A 79 27.88 -17.47 6.56
C ALA A 79 27.57 -17.80 8.04
N ASP A 80 27.16 -16.81 8.83
CA ASP A 80 26.75 -17.00 10.23
C ASP A 80 25.27 -17.40 10.40
N GLY A 81 24.53 -17.58 9.30
CA GLY A 81 23.12 -17.97 9.29
C GLY A 81 22.13 -16.80 9.44
N LYS A 82 22.59 -15.56 9.59
CA LYS A 82 21.73 -14.38 9.79
C LYS A 82 21.34 -13.72 8.48
N PHE A 83 20.17 -13.11 8.45
CA PHE A 83 19.69 -12.36 7.29
C PHE A 83 20.18 -10.90 7.34
N PRO A 84 20.63 -10.34 6.21
CA PRO A 84 20.92 -8.92 6.10
C PRO A 84 19.67 -8.04 6.36
N PRO A 85 19.84 -6.74 6.66
CA PRO A 85 18.73 -5.82 6.90
C PRO A 85 17.77 -5.75 5.70
N PRO A 86 16.49 -6.14 5.85
CA PRO A 86 15.54 -6.12 4.76
C PRO A 86 15.13 -4.67 4.42
N PRO A 87 14.64 -4.43 3.20
CA PRO A 87 13.90 -3.22 2.87
C PRO A 87 12.72 -3.02 3.82
N LEU A 88 12.46 -1.79 4.26
CA LEU A 88 11.28 -1.47 5.08
C LEU A 88 10.29 -0.57 4.33
N ASN A 89 10.62 -0.13 3.11
CA ASN A 89 9.80 0.74 2.26
C ASN A 89 8.65 0.04 1.52
N GLY A 90 8.22 -1.14 1.98
CA GLY A 90 7.14 -1.92 1.38
C GLY A 90 7.58 -2.98 0.36
N THR A 91 8.85 -2.98 -0.08
CA THR A 91 9.35 -3.98 -1.05
C THR A 91 9.73 -5.33 -0.43
N ALA A 92 9.61 -5.47 0.90
CA ALA A 92 9.83 -6.70 1.66
C ALA A 92 8.74 -6.88 2.72
N HIS A 93 8.95 -7.78 3.69
CA HIS A 93 7.87 -8.34 4.51
C HIS A 93 7.40 -7.46 5.70
N ALA A 94 7.94 -6.26 5.90
CA ALA A 94 7.62 -5.43 7.07
C ALA A 94 6.12 -5.13 7.21
N TRP A 95 5.40 -4.95 6.10
CA TRP A 95 3.95 -4.66 6.07
C TRP A 95 3.07 -5.86 6.44
N HIS A 96 3.63 -7.06 6.63
CA HIS A 96 2.91 -8.22 7.19
C HIS A 96 2.78 -8.16 8.73
N HIS A 97 3.25 -7.08 9.37
CA HIS A 97 3.28 -6.95 10.82
C HIS A 97 2.46 -5.75 11.31
N SER A 98 1.82 -5.89 12.47
CA SER A 98 1.09 -4.80 13.12
C SER A 98 2.05 -3.73 13.66
N THR A 99 1.55 -2.52 13.92
CA THR A 99 2.29 -1.44 14.57
C THR A 99 2.97 -1.90 15.87
N ALA A 100 2.26 -2.68 16.69
CA ALA A 100 2.78 -3.19 17.95
C ALA A 100 3.97 -4.16 17.75
N VAL A 101 3.92 -5.01 16.72
CA VAL A 101 5.04 -5.91 16.39
C VAL A 101 6.23 -5.11 15.89
N LEU A 102 6.02 -4.13 15.00
CA LEU A 102 7.10 -3.25 14.51
C LEU A 102 7.77 -2.49 15.66
N LYS A 103 6.98 -1.91 16.57
CA LYS A 103 7.46 -1.21 17.77
C LYS A 103 8.27 -2.15 18.66
N LYS A 104 7.78 -3.37 18.90
CA LYS A 104 8.50 -4.38 19.68
C LYS A 104 9.82 -4.77 19.02
N THR A 105 9.86 -4.96 17.71
CA THR A 105 11.11 -5.29 16.98
C THR A 105 12.13 -4.17 17.09
N ILE A 106 11.72 -2.90 16.99
CA ILE A 106 12.65 -1.77 17.18
C ILE A 106 13.16 -1.75 18.62
N LEU A 107 12.27 -1.83 19.61
CA LEU A 107 12.66 -1.75 21.02
C LEU A 107 13.54 -2.92 21.45
N LYS A 108 13.19 -4.15 21.06
CA LYS A 108 13.85 -5.38 21.54
C LYS A 108 14.90 -5.95 20.59
N GLY A 109 15.03 -5.40 19.39
CA GLY A 109 15.90 -5.92 18.34
C GLY A 109 15.27 -7.09 17.58
N GLY A 110 15.99 -7.53 16.55
CA GLY A 110 15.61 -8.71 15.77
C GLY A 110 15.92 -10.02 16.52
N PRO A 111 15.30 -11.15 16.15
CA PRO A 111 15.63 -12.46 16.73
C PRO A 111 17.14 -12.75 16.57
N PRO A 112 17.91 -12.94 17.65
CA PRO A 112 19.37 -12.99 17.58
C PRO A 112 19.90 -14.19 16.78
N GLU A 113 19.09 -15.23 16.62
CA GLU A 113 19.36 -16.42 15.81
C GLU A 113 19.35 -16.11 14.31
N PHE A 114 18.59 -15.10 13.88
CA PHE A 114 18.36 -14.79 12.46
C PHE A 114 18.73 -13.36 12.08
N SER A 115 19.03 -12.48 13.05
CA SER A 115 19.22 -11.05 12.84
C SER A 115 20.37 -10.51 13.68
N THR A 116 20.98 -9.43 13.18
CA THR A 116 21.95 -8.60 13.89
C THR A 116 21.34 -7.27 14.35
N MET A 117 20.04 -7.04 14.12
CA MET A 117 19.38 -5.77 14.47
C MET A 117 19.40 -5.57 15.99
N PRO A 118 20.07 -4.51 16.50
CA PRO A 118 20.18 -4.25 17.93
C PRO A 118 18.85 -3.79 18.52
N ALA A 119 18.73 -3.91 19.84
CA ALA A 119 17.64 -3.31 20.60
C ALA A 119 17.83 -1.80 20.73
N TRP A 120 16.76 -1.03 20.56
CA TRP A 120 16.75 0.43 20.73
C TRP A 120 16.04 0.90 22.00
N GLU A 121 15.54 -0.04 22.82
CA GLU A 121 15.01 0.27 24.15
C GLU A 121 16.08 0.97 25.01
N ASN A 122 15.66 2.00 25.76
CA ASN A 122 16.52 2.90 26.55
C ASN A 122 17.49 3.77 25.72
N ILE A 123 17.52 3.64 24.39
CA ILE A 123 18.28 4.52 23.48
C ILE A 123 17.33 5.52 22.82
N LEU A 124 16.21 5.02 22.27
CA LEU A 124 15.14 5.85 21.71
C LEU A 124 13.97 5.93 22.69
N THR A 125 13.34 7.10 22.75
CA THR A 125 12.05 7.26 23.42
C THR A 125 10.95 6.56 22.63
N GLU A 126 9.84 6.21 23.29
CA GLU A 126 8.69 5.62 22.60
C GLU A 126 8.16 6.50 21.47
N GLN A 127 8.12 7.83 21.68
CA GLN A 127 7.70 8.77 20.66
C GLN A 127 8.61 8.72 19.42
N GLN A 128 9.92 8.61 19.59
CA GLN A 128 10.85 8.49 18.46
C GLN A 128 10.63 7.17 17.70
N VAL A 129 10.34 6.08 18.40
CA VAL A 129 10.01 4.80 17.75
C VAL A 129 8.71 4.92 16.96
N ASP A 130 7.68 5.54 17.53
CA ASP A 130 6.40 5.75 16.86
C ASP A 130 6.54 6.66 15.63
N ASP A 131 7.32 7.74 15.74
CA ASP A 131 7.65 8.65 14.64
C ASP A 131 8.36 7.90 13.49
N VAL A 132 9.37 7.06 13.80
CA VAL A 132 10.06 6.24 12.79
C VAL A 132 9.11 5.28 12.09
N ILE A 133 8.21 4.63 12.82
CA ILE A 133 7.24 3.70 12.23
C ILE A 133 6.29 4.45 11.28
N VAL A 134 5.82 5.63 11.65
CA VAL A 134 4.97 6.47 10.78
C VAL A 134 5.74 6.87 9.52
N TRP A 135 6.99 7.30 9.65
CA TRP A 135 7.82 7.59 8.49
C TRP A 135 8.01 6.38 7.58
N ILE A 136 8.33 5.20 8.12
CA ILE A 136 8.46 3.96 7.33
C ILE A 136 7.18 3.65 6.56
N LYS A 137 6.01 3.72 7.22
CA LYS A 137 4.70 3.49 6.58
C LYS A 137 4.38 4.53 5.51
N SER A 138 4.87 5.76 5.66
CA SER A 138 4.71 6.82 4.66
C SER A 138 5.40 6.47 3.32
N LEU A 139 6.44 5.63 3.35
CA LEU A 139 7.16 5.17 2.16
C LEU A 139 6.44 4.06 1.40
N TRP A 140 5.46 3.39 2.02
CA TRP A 140 4.81 2.24 1.40
C TRP A 140 3.94 2.66 0.20
N PRO A 141 3.95 1.88 -0.90
CA PRO A 141 2.96 2.01 -1.96
C PRO A 141 1.54 1.92 -1.41
N ASP A 142 0.60 2.60 -2.05
CA ASP A 142 -0.77 2.73 -1.55
C ASP A 142 -1.53 1.42 -1.46
N GLU A 143 -1.29 0.51 -2.39
CA GLU A 143 -1.82 -0.86 -2.34
C GLU A 143 -1.33 -1.62 -1.09
N ILE A 144 -0.06 -1.43 -0.72
CA ILE A 144 0.56 -2.08 0.45
C ILE A 144 0.02 -1.46 1.74
N TYR A 145 -0.02 -0.12 1.81
CA TYR A 145 -0.56 0.57 2.97
C TYR A 145 -2.04 0.23 3.21
N THR A 146 -2.86 0.22 2.15
CA THR A 146 -4.28 -0.14 2.22
C THR A 146 -4.44 -1.57 2.73
N THR A 147 -3.69 -2.52 2.17
CA THR A 147 -3.70 -3.92 2.61
C THR A 147 -3.33 -4.04 4.10
N TRP A 148 -2.26 -3.36 4.52
CA TRP A 148 -1.83 -3.36 5.91
C TRP A 148 -2.89 -2.76 6.85
N TYR A 149 -3.49 -1.64 6.45
CA TYR A 149 -4.50 -0.93 7.25
C TYR A 149 -5.70 -1.84 7.56
N HIS A 150 -6.26 -2.51 6.54
CA HIS A 150 -7.38 -3.44 6.76
C HIS A 150 -6.98 -4.68 7.59
N ASN A 151 -5.72 -5.11 7.49
CA ASN A 151 -5.24 -6.25 8.26
C ASN A 151 -5.04 -5.95 9.76
N PHE A 152 -4.73 -4.71 10.13
CA PHE A 152 -4.24 -4.39 11.48
C PHE A 152 -4.89 -3.20 12.19
N GLU A 153 -5.37 -2.19 11.47
CA GLU A 153 -5.85 -0.94 12.07
C GLU A 153 -7.37 -0.76 11.95
N ASP A 154 -7.99 -1.35 10.92
CA ASP A 154 -9.45 -1.26 10.67
C ASP A 154 -10.29 -2.29 11.45
N LYS A 155 -9.86 -2.66 12.67
CA LYS A 155 -10.46 -3.74 13.47
C LYS A 155 -11.06 -3.26 14.79
#